data_AF-A0A673C9U4-F1
#
_entry.id   AF-A0A673C9U4-F1
#
_cell.length_a   1.000
_cell.length_b   1.000
_cell.length_c   1.000
_cell.angle_alpha   90.00
_cell.angle_beta   90.00
_cell.angle_gamma   90.00
#
_symmetry.space_group_name_H-M   'P 1'
#
loop_
_entity.id
_entity.type
_entity.pdbx_description
1 polymer ?
#
loop_
_entity_poly.entity_id
_entity_poly.type
_entity_poly.pdbx_seq_one_letter_code
_entity_poly.pdbx_strand_id
1 'polypeptide(L)'
;MSEVELRQLTTQLFAREPGLVVDALISLQGTPTLPPAAALPWCTCGNCREMATDAERKCCGRGPDHCISKLPHFELYCLEDGYLRLHRQYRNDVLVLGEPREPGDDNRQFRYAAYRQYIFWQHGALGQGNHRVIPSCCVWRVRDKYPDPQGQYTGFVPTI
;
A
#
# COMPACT_ATOMS: atom_id res chain seq x y z
N MET A 1 -3.31 6.44 32.28
CA MET A 1 -4.40 5.62 31.73
C MET A 1 -4.27 4.22 32.28
N SER A 2 -5.34 3.74 32.91
CA SER A 2 -5.46 2.36 33.39
C SER A 2 -5.58 1.40 32.21
N GLU A 3 -5.22 0.13 32.44
CA GLU A 3 -5.33 -0.95 31.45
C GLU A 3 -6.78 -1.12 30.93
N VAL A 4 -7.76 -0.85 31.79
CA VAL A 4 -9.19 -0.90 31.46
C VAL A 4 -9.55 0.20 30.45
N GLU A 5 -9.08 1.43 30.66
CA GLU A 5 -9.31 2.56 29.75
C GLU A 5 -8.65 2.32 28.39
N LEU A 6 -7.44 1.73 28.38
CA LEU A 6 -6.74 1.33 27.14
C LEU A 6 -7.51 0.29 26.34
N ARG A 7 -8.05 -0.75 26.99
CA ARG A 7 -8.85 -1.79 26.34
C ARG A 7 -10.15 -1.23 25.76
N GLN A 8 -10.84 -0.38 26.50
CA GLN A 8 -12.08 0.26 26.04
C GLN A 8 -11.82 1.16 24.82
N LEU A 9 -10.78 2.00 24.87
CA LEU A 9 -10.39 2.84 23.75
C LEU A 9 -10.04 2.00 22.52
N THR A 10 -9.25 0.94 22.70
CA THR A 10 -8.85 0.04 21.62
C THR A 10 -10.06 -0.65 20.97
N THR A 11 -11.01 -1.10 21.77
CA THR A 11 -12.26 -1.73 21.29
C THR A 11 -13.11 -0.74 20.48
N GLN A 12 -13.20 0.51 20.95
CA GLN A 12 -13.90 1.58 20.23
C GLN A 12 -13.23 1.93 18.90
N LEU A 13 -11.89 1.96 18.86
CA LEU A 13 -11.14 2.22 17.63
C LEU A 13 -11.33 1.08 16.61
N PHE A 14 -11.30 -0.17 17.07
CA PHE A 14 -11.52 -1.36 16.24
C PHE A 14 -12.95 -1.49 15.71
N ALA A 15 -13.95 -1.08 16.49
CA ALA A 15 -15.34 -1.05 16.04
C ALA A 15 -15.57 0.01 14.95
N ARG A 16 -14.84 1.12 14.99
CA ARG A 16 -14.96 2.22 14.01
C ARG A 16 -14.17 1.94 12.74
N GLU A 17 -13.03 1.29 12.86
CA GLU A 17 -12.20 0.89 11.73
C GLU A 17 -11.82 -0.60 11.84
N PRO A 18 -12.66 -1.51 11.29
CA PRO A 18 -12.46 -2.95 11.38
C PRO A 18 -11.11 -3.42 10.81
N GLY A 19 -10.50 -2.65 9.90
CA GLY A 19 -9.17 -2.94 9.35
C GLY A 19 -8.06 -2.96 10.40
N LEU A 20 -8.20 -2.15 11.46
CA LEU A 20 -7.22 -2.07 12.55
C LEU A 20 -7.20 -3.34 13.43
N VAL A 21 -8.29 -4.11 13.45
CA VAL A 21 -8.37 -5.38 14.18
C VAL A 21 -7.34 -6.36 13.63
N VAL A 22 -7.22 -6.44 12.31
CA VAL A 22 -6.27 -7.33 11.63
C VAL A 22 -4.84 -6.91 11.95
N ASP A 23 -4.53 -5.62 11.90
CA ASP A 23 -3.20 -5.10 12.20
C ASP A 23 -2.79 -5.33 13.66
N ALA A 24 -3.74 -5.21 14.59
CA ALA A 24 -3.53 -5.49 16.01
C ALA A 24 -3.35 -6.98 16.31
N LEU A 25 -4.18 -7.84 15.72
CA LEU A 25 -4.05 -9.30 15.85
C LEU A 25 -2.69 -9.78 15.35
N ILE A 26 -2.17 -9.20 14.26
CA ILE A 26 -0.84 -9.56 13.74
C ILE A 26 0.28 -9.02 14.63
N SER A 27 0.12 -7.83 15.22
CA SER A 27 1.12 -7.26 16.15
C SER A 27 1.25 -8.10 17.43
N LEU A 28 0.18 -8.78 17.83
CA LEU A 28 0.15 -9.71 18.97
C LEU A 28 0.76 -11.09 18.64
N GLN A 29 0.96 -11.42 17.36
CA GLN A 29 1.51 -12.71 16.93
C GLN A 29 3.05 -12.76 16.89
N GLY A 30 3.74 -11.67 17.23
CA GLY A 30 5.21 -11.61 17.21
C GLY A 30 5.79 -11.58 15.79
N THR A 31 7.09 -11.26 15.68
CA THR A 31 7.78 -11.18 14.39
C THR A 31 7.83 -12.54 13.70
N PRO A 32 7.30 -12.68 12.46
CA PRO A 32 7.46 -13.90 11.69
C PRO A 32 8.94 -14.15 11.44
N THR A 33 9.45 -15.29 11.88
CA THR A 33 10.80 -15.77 11.56
C THR A 33 10.91 -15.91 10.04
N LEU A 34 12.01 -15.39 9.46
CA LEU A 34 12.26 -15.49 8.02
C LEU A 34 12.19 -16.96 7.58
N PRO A 35 11.43 -17.29 6.53
CA PRO A 35 11.51 -18.63 5.93
C PRO A 35 12.95 -18.88 5.45
N PRO A 36 13.50 -20.11 5.57
CA PRO A 36 14.90 -20.43 5.23
C PRO A 36 15.26 -20.31 3.74
N ALA A 37 14.37 -19.79 2.89
CA ALA A 37 14.52 -19.72 1.44
C ALA A 37 13.93 -18.42 0.84
N ALA A 38 13.91 -17.32 1.59
CA ALA A 38 13.52 -16.04 1.00
C ALA A 38 14.59 -15.62 -0.04
N ALA A 39 14.19 -15.50 -1.30
CA ALA A 39 15.07 -15.06 -2.41
C ALA A 39 15.69 -13.66 -2.18
N LEU A 40 15.16 -12.89 -1.23
CA LEU A 40 15.62 -11.57 -0.85
C LEU A 40 15.80 -11.49 0.68
N PRO A 41 16.97 -11.05 1.18
CA PRO A 41 17.31 -11.11 2.61
C PRO A 41 16.46 -10.16 3.48
N TRP A 42 15.84 -9.15 2.87
CA TRP A 42 15.00 -8.15 3.54
C TRP A 42 13.49 -8.46 3.45
N CYS A 43 13.13 -9.62 2.88
CA CYS A 43 11.73 -10.02 2.69
C CYS A 43 11.29 -11.07 3.72
N THR A 44 10.21 -10.77 4.45
CA THR A 44 9.55 -11.74 5.35
C THR A 44 8.27 -12.33 4.75
N CYS A 45 7.64 -11.63 3.80
CA CYS A 45 6.34 -12.01 3.24
C CYS A 45 6.42 -12.96 2.02
N GLY A 46 7.61 -13.25 1.51
CA GLY A 46 7.83 -14.11 0.35
C GLY A 46 7.33 -13.58 -1.02
N ASN A 47 6.75 -12.37 -1.08
CA ASN A 47 6.16 -11.81 -2.31
C ASN A 47 6.86 -10.52 -2.79
N CYS A 48 7.94 -10.10 -2.13
CA CYS A 48 8.71 -8.95 -2.62
C CYS A 48 9.58 -9.36 -3.82
N ARG A 49 9.85 -8.41 -4.71
CA ARG A 49 10.89 -8.53 -5.75
C ARG A 49 11.90 -7.40 -5.63
N GLU A 50 13.01 -7.51 -6.35
CA GLU A 50 14.07 -6.50 -6.33
C GLU A 50 13.53 -5.10 -6.71
N MET A 51 14.10 -4.06 -6.11
CA MET A 51 13.75 -2.66 -6.34
C MET A 51 14.99 -1.89 -6.78
N ALA A 52 14.79 -0.81 -7.54
CA ALA A 52 15.90 -0.04 -8.11
C ALA A 52 16.76 0.66 -7.05
N THR A 53 16.16 1.04 -5.92
CA THR A 53 16.83 1.79 -4.86
C THR A 53 16.71 1.09 -3.51
N ASP A 54 17.71 1.31 -2.64
CA ASP A 54 17.72 0.78 -1.27
C ASP A 54 16.54 1.29 -0.45
N ALA A 55 16.13 2.54 -0.66
CA ALA A 55 14.96 3.14 0.00
C ALA A 55 13.68 2.36 -0.31
N GLU A 56 13.57 1.80 -1.52
CA GLU A 56 12.42 1.03 -1.98
C GLU A 56 12.47 -0.46 -1.58
N ARG A 57 13.61 -0.97 -1.08
CA ARG A 57 13.76 -2.36 -0.57
C ARG A 57 13.05 -2.55 0.77
N LYS A 58 11.74 -2.33 0.79
CA LYS A 58 10.87 -2.42 1.95
C LYS A 58 9.90 -3.59 1.80
N CYS A 59 9.85 -4.47 2.79
CA CYS A 59 8.83 -5.51 2.88
C CYS A 59 7.59 -4.99 3.64
N CYS A 60 6.43 -5.62 3.45
CA CYS A 60 5.25 -5.34 4.26
C CYS A 60 5.37 -5.88 5.70
N GLY A 61 6.42 -6.65 6.00
CA GLY A 61 6.71 -7.17 7.35
C GLY A 61 5.85 -8.36 7.77
N ARG A 62 4.77 -8.66 7.04
CA ARG A 62 3.86 -9.79 7.29
C ARG A 62 4.46 -11.13 6.84
N GLY A 63 3.93 -12.24 7.36
CA GLY A 63 4.30 -13.59 6.91
C GLY A 63 3.76 -13.94 5.52
N PRO A 64 4.16 -15.08 4.93
CA PRO A 64 3.78 -15.50 3.57
C PRO A 64 2.27 -15.59 3.31
N ASP A 65 1.51 -16.02 4.31
CA ASP A 65 0.06 -16.20 4.23
C ASP A 65 -0.73 -14.90 4.44
N HIS A 66 -0.08 -13.88 5.01
CA HIS A 66 -0.70 -12.61 5.41
C HIS A 66 -0.07 -11.40 4.70
N CYS A 67 0.57 -11.63 3.56
CA CYS A 67 1.15 -10.56 2.77
C CYS A 67 0.06 -9.55 2.39
N ILE A 68 0.30 -8.25 2.64
CA ILE A 68 -0.69 -7.19 2.34
C ILE A 68 -1.15 -7.25 0.88
N SER A 69 -0.23 -7.52 -0.06
CA SER A 69 -0.54 -7.63 -1.49
C SER A 69 -1.50 -8.76 -1.87
N LYS A 70 -1.76 -9.72 -0.96
CA LYS A 70 -2.70 -10.83 -1.13
C LYS A 70 -4.03 -10.63 -0.40
N LEU A 71 -4.14 -9.59 0.43
CA LEU A 71 -5.37 -9.36 1.19
C LEU A 71 -6.52 -8.93 0.25
N PRO A 72 -7.76 -9.39 0.50
CA PRO A 72 -8.92 -8.94 -0.29
C PRO A 72 -9.11 -7.42 -0.28
N HIS A 73 -8.77 -6.76 0.83
CA HIS A 73 -8.80 -5.30 0.95
C HIS A 73 -7.80 -4.62 0.00
N PHE A 74 -6.63 -5.22 -0.23
CA PHE A 74 -5.67 -4.68 -1.18
C PHE A 74 -6.22 -4.79 -2.61
N GLU A 75 -6.87 -5.90 -2.95
CA GLU A 75 -7.55 -6.04 -4.24
C GLU A 75 -8.64 -4.96 -4.40
N LEU A 76 -9.54 -4.84 -3.42
CA LEU A 76 -10.64 -3.88 -3.46
C LEU A 76 -10.17 -2.42 -3.52
N TYR A 77 -9.19 -2.03 -2.72
CA TYR A 77 -8.79 -0.63 -2.60
C TYR A 77 -7.71 -0.23 -3.59
N CYS A 78 -6.75 -1.10 -3.88
CA CYS A 78 -5.57 -0.74 -4.66
C CYS A 78 -5.57 -1.33 -6.06
N LEU A 79 -6.47 -2.27 -6.37
CA LEU A 79 -6.49 -2.93 -7.66
C LEU A 79 -7.83 -2.77 -8.38
N GLU A 80 -8.99 -2.72 -7.71
CA GLU A 80 -10.29 -2.65 -8.38
C GLU A 80 -10.45 -1.41 -9.28
N ASP A 81 -10.60 -1.62 -10.58
CA ASP A 81 -10.57 -0.57 -11.60
C ASP A 81 -11.67 0.47 -11.38
N GLY A 82 -12.90 0.01 -11.07
CA GLY A 82 -14.03 0.90 -10.81
C GLY A 82 -13.79 1.81 -9.61
N TYR A 83 -13.21 1.26 -8.54
CA TYR A 83 -12.88 2.00 -7.33
C TYR A 83 -11.79 3.05 -7.58
N LEU A 84 -10.70 2.66 -8.26
CA LEU A 84 -9.60 3.57 -8.58
C LEU A 84 -10.03 4.69 -9.55
N ARG A 85 -10.89 4.38 -10.53
CA ARG A 85 -11.48 5.39 -11.43
C ARG A 85 -12.32 6.41 -10.65
N LEU A 86 -13.19 5.93 -9.77
CA LEU A 86 -14.04 6.79 -8.94
C LEU A 86 -13.21 7.69 -8.03
N HIS A 87 -12.23 7.13 -7.31
CA HIS A 87 -11.37 7.89 -6.41
C HIS A 87 -10.53 8.94 -7.15
N ARG A 88 -9.99 8.59 -8.32
CA ARG A 88 -9.28 9.54 -9.18
C ARG A 88 -10.18 10.69 -9.63
N GLN A 89 -11.40 10.37 -10.11
CA GLN A 89 -12.35 11.39 -10.57
C GLN A 89 -12.73 12.33 -9.43
N TYR A 90 -13.12 11.78 -8.27
CA TYR A 90 -13.44 12.57 -7.08
C TYR A 90 -12.30 13.51 -6.70
N ARG A 91 -11.05 13.01 -6.69
CA ARG A 91 -9.87 13.83 -6.38
C ARG A 91 -9.67 14.96 -7.39
N ASN A 92 -9.83 14.67 -8.69
CA ASN A 92 -9.66 15.68 -9.73
C ASN A 92 -10.73 16.77 -9.64
N ASP A 93 -11.98 16.39 -9.34
CA ASP A 93 -13.09 17.32 -9.16
C ASP A 93 -12.89 18.21 -7.92
N VAL A 94 -12.47 17.64 -6.79
CA VAL A 94 -12.25 18.38 -5.54
C VAL A 94 -11.04 19.32 -5.63
N LEU A 95 -9.96 18.88 -6.28
CA LEU A 95 -8.72 19.67 -6.38
C LEU A 95 -8.67 20.55 -7.63
N VAL A 96 -9.69 20.51 -8.48
CA VAL A 96 -9.74 21.19 -9.79
C VAL A 96 -8.48 20.88 -10.61
N LEU A 97 -8.01 19.64 -10.54
CA LEU A 97 -6.86 19.17 -11.31
C LEU A 97 -7.34 18.85 -12.72
N GLY A 98 -7.27 19.85 -13.60
CA GLY A 98 -7.57 19.71 -15.02
C GLY A 98 -6.47 18.92 -15.76
N GLU A 99 -6.25 17.66 -15.40
CA GLU A 99 -5.30 16.82 -16.14
C GLU A 99 -5.93 16.34 -17.46
N PRO A 100 -5.36 16.72 -18.62
CA PRO A 100 -5.78 16.20 -19.91
C PRO A 100 -5.61 14.68 -19.95
N ARG A 101 -6.60 13.98 -20.51
CA ARG A 101 -6.49 12.55 -20.82
C ARG A 101 -5.65 12.38 -22.08
N GLU A 102 -4.40 11.98 -21.92
CA GLU A 102 -3.59 11.45 -23.02
C GLU A 102 -4.06 10.02 -23.35
N PRO A 103 -4.39 9.70 -24.62
CA PRO A 103 -4.71 8.34 -25.03
C PRO A 103 -3.53 7.39 -24.74
N GLY A 104 -3.76 6.33 -23.96
CA GLY A 104 -2.73 5.33 -23.60
C GLY A 104 -2.11 5.49 -22.21
N ASP A 105 -2.43 6.55 -21.45
CA ASP A 105 -1.88 6.79 -20.10
C ASP A 105 -2.66 6.09 -18.95
N ASP A 106 -3.66 5.25 -19.27
CA ASP A 106 -4.61 4.73 -18.27
C ASP A 106 -3.89 3.86 -17.20
N ASN A 107 -2.95 3.00 -17.61
CA ASN A 107 -2.19 2.18 -16.65
C ASN A 107 -1.33 3.01 -15.71
N ARG A 108 -0.64 4.03 -16.23
CA ARG A 108 0.19 4.92 -15.40
C ARG A 108 -0.69 5.66 -14.39
N GLN A 109 -1.84 6.16 -14.84
CA GLN A 109 -2.82 6.81 -13.97
C GLN A 109 -3.38 5.86 -12.90
N PHE A 110 -3.68 4.61 -13.25
CA PHE A 110 -4.07 3.57 -12.29
C PHE A 110 -2.98 3.27 -11.28
N ARG A 111 -1.71 3.16 -11.69
CA ARG A 111 -0.58 2.98 -10.76
C ARG A 111 -0.53 4.12 -9.74
N TYR A 112 -0.60 5.38 -10.19
CA TYR A 112 -0.59 6.52 -9.26
C TYR A 112 -1.81 6.55 -8.35
N ALA A 113 -3.00 6.23 -8.85
CA ALA A 113 -4.21 6.13 -8.04
C ALA A 113 -4.05 5.04 -6.96
N ALA A 114 -3.60 3.85 -7.34
CA ALA A 114 -3.34 2.74 -6.44
C ALA A 114 -2.29 3.07 -5.38
N TYR A 115 -1.18 3.71 -5.76
CA TYR A 115 -0.13 4.12 -4.83
C TYR A 115 -0.65 5.13 -3.81
N ARG A 116 -1.37 6.17 -4.25
CA ARG A 116 -1.98 7.15 -3.36
C ARG A 116 -3.00 6.49 -2.42
N GLN A 117 -3.80 5.57 -2.96
CA GLN A 117 -4.82 4.88 -2.19
C GLN A 117 -4.22 3.94 -1.13
N TYR A 118 -3.16 3.21 -1.47
CA TYR A 118 -2.42 2.41 -0.50
C TYR A 118 -1.90 3.27 0.65
N ILE A 119 -1.26 4.40 0.32
CA ILE A 119 -0.73 5.33 1.32
C ILE A 119 -1.84 5.87 2.22
N PHE A 120 -2.96 6.29 1.64
CA PHE A 120 -4.09 6.78 2.42
C PHE A 120 -4.68 5.68 3.32
N TRP A 121 -4.86 4.47 2.78
CA TRP A 121 -5.40 3.34 3.54
C TRP A 121 -4.49 2.95 4.72
N GLN A 122 -3.17 2.95 4.54
CA GLN A 122 -2.24 2.48 5.57
C GLN A 122 -1.77 3.57 6.53
N HIS A 123 -1.83 4.85 6.13
CA HIS A 123 -1.21 5.95 6.86
C HIS A 123 -2.12 7.18 7.02
N GLY A 124 -3.33 7.16 6.45
CA GLY A 124 -4.20 8.32 6.42
C GLY A 124 -3.64 9.47 5.58
N ALA A 125 -4.09 10.69 5.88
CA ALA A 125 -3.62 11.90 5.22
C ALA A 125 -2.24 12.32 5.76
N LEU A 126 -1.22 12.37 4.89
CA LEU A 126 0.16 12.65 5.27
C LEU A 126 0.60 14.12 5.14
N GLY A 127 -0.20 14.97 4.50
CA GLY A 127 0.17 16.35 4.17
C GLY A 127 1.17 16.45 3.02
N GLN A 128 1.46 17.68 2.58
CA GLN A 128 2.41 17.92 1.49
C GLN A 128 3.84 17.59 1.93
N GLY A 129 4.57 16.88 1.07
CA GLY A 129 5.99 16.59 1.28
C GLY A 129 6.30 15.43 2.23
N ASN A 130 5.30 14.72 2.75
CA ASN A 130 5.51 13.55 3.59
C ASN A 130 5.24 12.28 2.79
N HIS A 131 6.19 11.91 1.93
CA HIS A 131 6.07 10.71 1.10
C HIS A 131 6.55 9.48 1.87
N ARG A 132 5.79 8.39 1.78
CA ARG A 132 6.16 7.09 2.38
C ARG A 132 6.42 6.07 1.29
N VAL A 133 7.41 5.23 1.53
CA VAL A 133 7.72 4.09 0.66
C VAL A 133 6.67 2.99 0.85
N ILE A 134 6.06 2.59 -0.27
CA ILE A 134 5.16 1.45 -0.39
C ILE A 134 6.00 0.17 -0.43
N PRO A 135 5.63 -0.91 0.29
CA PRO A 135 6.35 -2.17 0.22
C PRO A 135 6.45 -2.76 -1.19
N SER A 136 7.59 -3.38 -1.49
CA SER A 136 7.90 -4.02 -2.78
C SER A 136 6.80 -4.99 -3.23
N CYS A 137 6.31 -5.87 -2.35
CA CYS A 137 5.22 -6.81 -2.69
C CYS A 137 3.95 -6.10 -3.19
N CYS A 138 3.61 -4.95 -2.62
CA CYS A 138 2.45 -4.16 -3.03
C CYS A 138 2.72 -3.41 -4.34
N VAL A 139 3.90 -2.81 -4.48
CA VAL A 139 4.31 -2.11 -5.71
C VAL A 139 4.30 -3.04 -6.90
N TRP A 140 4.90 -4.24 -6.77
CA TRP A 140 4.94 -5.23 -7.85
C TRP A 140 3.56 -5.76 -8.18
N ARG A 141 2.70 -6.02 -7.19
CA ARG A 141 1.31 -6.43 -7.44
C ARG A 141 0.54 -5.39 -8.27
N VAL A 142 0.74 -4.10 -7.99
CA VAL A 142 0.16 -2.99 -8.79
C VAL A 142 0.76 -2.93 -10.20
N ARG A 143 2.09 -3.07 -10.33
CA ARG A 143 2.78 -3.05 -11.64
C ARG A 143 2.40 -4.25 -12.51
N ASP A 144 2.15 -5.41 -11.92
CA ASP A 144 1.69 -6.59 -12.65
C ASP A 144 0.28 -6.39 -13.20
N LYS A 145 -0.61 -5.71 -12.45
CA LYS A 145 -1.96 -5.39 -12.93
C LYS A 145 -1.96 -4.26 -13.97
N TYR A 146 -1.11 -3.24 -13.75
CA TYR A 146 -1.04 -2.04 -14.58
C TYR A 146 0.38 -1.85 -15.14
N PRO A 147 0.80 -2.72 -16.08
CA PRO A 147 2.17 -2.73 -16.57
C PRO A 147 2.49 -1.46 -17.35
N ASP A 148 3.78 -1.12 -17.35
CA ASP A 148 4.37 -0.17 -18.27
C ASP A 148 4.93 -0.98 -19.46
N PRO A 149 4.53 -0.71 -20.71
CA PRO A 149 4.95 -1.55 -21.85
C PRO A 149 6.48 -1.63 -22.03
N GLN A 150 7.21 -0.61 -21.59
CA GLN A 150 8.66 -0.51 -21.66
C GLN A 150 9.33 -0.91 -20.33
N GLY A 151 8.55 -1.23 -19.30
CA GLY A 151 9.04 -1.55 -17.96
C GLY A 151 9.74 -0.39 -17.26
N GLN A 152 9.50 0.85 -17.70
CA GLN A 152 10.18 2.04 -17.18
C GLN A 152 9.36 2.63 -16.03
N TYR A 153 9.94 2.62 -14.83
CA TYR A 153 9.31 3.19 -13.64
C TYR A 153 10.27 4.17 -12.97
N THR A 154 9.80 5.41 -12.73
CA THR A 154 10.59 6.46 -12.06
C THR A 154 11.00 6.09 -10.61
N GLY A 155 10.21 5.22 -9.96
CA GLY A 155 10.45 4.83 -8.56
C GLY A 155 10.04 5.90 -7.55
N PHE A 156 10.45 5.72 -6.29
CA PHE A 156 10.20 6.64 -5.19
C PHE A 156 11.04 7.91 -5.31
N VAL A 157 10.39 9.07 -5.30
CA VAL A 157 11.05 10.38 -5.26
C VAL A 157 10.97 10.93 -3.84
N PRO A 158 12.11 11.03 -3.12
CA PRO A 158 12.16 11.63 -1.79
C PRO A 158 11.73 13.10 -1.86
N THR A 159 11.04 13.56 -0.83
CA THR A 159 10.82 14.99 -0.65
C THR A 159 12.10 15.63 -0.11
N ILE A 160 12.49 16.77 -0.69
CA ILE A 160 13.58 17.64 -0.22
C ILE A 160 13.09 18.43 0.99
#